data_AF-A0A7C8HSK6-F1
#
_entry.id   AF-A0A7C8HSK6-F1
#
_cell.length_a   1.000
_cell.length_b   1.000
_cell.length_c   1.000
_cell.angle_alpha   90.00
_cell.angle_beta   90.00
_cell.angle_gamma   90.00
#
_symmetry.space_group_name_H-M   'P 1'
#
loop_
_entity.id
_entity.type
_entity.pdbx_description
1 polymer ?
#
loop_
_entity_poly.entity_id
_entity_poly.type
_entity_poly.pdbx_seq_one_letter_code
_entity_poly.pdbx_strand_id
1 'polypeptide(L)'
;MVRKRISLWIVACFFVQITACSTFLPVQRHLAQPVSCMPNVHENMDGLLLDNGLICSSASIPQAFPVITRTIPNLEYPLFSVKRRNTGLDNPVSFWRRGCAGLYQIASAPAKLVVIYINGYNGRPTGWKRIFAELQELAVTHIFFNYPTGDSLETTAVVLSELLRSNAPQLQGKSIVLLGHSQGGFIAIRTTQLLSQQASTPTISHIVTIVTPWDGCKLAKYAKLVNPLSPRVFEDIDTDSAFIHQVKASALPSTTKYTLIYGSTLKSHTTDNPNDELFSVKNQLATGSTITPTSTHCVITSHSKSLRANGVSELIKKYVEQCLITATLESH
;
A
#
# COMPACT_ATOMS: atom_id res chain seq x y z
N MET A 1 -23.75 -16.36 34.69
CA MET A 1 -22.62 -15.44 34.93
C MET A 1 -21.34 -16.07 34.37
N VAL A 2 -21.01 -15.82 33.10
CA VAL A 2 -19.82 -16.39 32.44
C VAL A 2 -18.90 -15.23 32.07
N ARG A 3 -17.79 -15.10 32.80
CA ARG A 3 -16.74 -14.10 32.59
C ARG A 3 -16.09 -14.31 31.22
N LYS A 4 -16.25 -13.33 30.33
CA LYS A 4 -15.52 -13.20 29.06
C LYS A 4 -14.02 -13.07 29.36
N ARG A 5 -13.25 -14.12 29.08
CA ARG A 5 -11.79 -14.04 28.93
C ARG A 5 -11.50 -13.35 27.58
N ILE A 6 -11.41 -12.03 27.60
CA ILE A 6 -10.85 -11.26 26.50
C ILE A 6 -9.33 -11.54 26.50
N SER A 7 -8.84 -12.02 25.37
CA SER A 7 -7.44 -12.44 25.19
C SER A 7 -6.49 -11.25 25.42
N LEU A 8 -5.70 -11.33 26.48
CA LEU A 8 -4.67 -10.36 26.90
C LEU A 8 -3.54 -10.14 25.86
N TRP A 9 -3.53 -10.88 24.75
CA TRP A 9 -2.44 -10.85 23.76
C TRP A 9 -2.43 -9.60 22.87
N ILE A 10 -3.56 -8.89 22.72
CA ILE A 10 -3.62 -7.68 21.89
C ILE A 10 -2.99 -6.48 22.61
N VAL A 11 -2.97 -6.47 23.95
CA VAL A 11 -2.38 -5.38 24.74
C VAL A 11 -0.86 -5.50 24.84
N ALA A 12 -0.30 -6.72 24.77
CA ALA A 12 1.12 -6.96 24.99
C ALA A 12 2.02 -6.44 23.84
N CYS A 13 1.54 -6.41 22.59
CA CYS A 13 2.29 -5.80 21.49
C CYS A 13 2.27 -4.26 21.53
N PHE A 14 1.41 -3.64 22.35
CA PHE A 14 1.24 -2.19 22.42
C PHE A 14 2.04 -1.51 23.53
N PHE A 15 2.65 -2.25 24.48
CA PHE A 15 3.11 -1.66 25.75
C PHE A 15 4.58 -1.82 26.13
N VAL A 16 5.46 -2.31 25.25
CA VAL A 16 6.89 -2.41 25.59
C VAL A 16 7.70 -1.33 24.86
N GLN A 17 7.67 -0.11 25.42
CA GLN A 17 8.82 0.79 25.58
C GLN A 17 8.34 2.14 26.14
N ILE A 18 8.30 2.24 27.46
CA ILE A 18 8.15 3.51 28.17
C ILE A 18 9.42 3.68 29.00
N THR A 19 10.20 4.71 28.69
CA THR A 19 10.98 5.52 29.65
C THR A 19 11.79 6.56 28.86
N ALA A 20 11.28 7.80 28.79
CA ALA A 20 12.04 9.03 29.04
C ALA A 20 11.19 10.26 28.69
N CYS A 21 10.91 11.03 29.75
CA CYS A 21 10.73 12.48 29.85
C CYS A 21 10.63 13.32 28.55
N SER A 22 9.52 14.05 28.37
CA SER A 22 9.54 15.51 28.10
C SER A 22 8.15 16.11 27.91
N THR A 23 7.86 17.14 28.72
CA THR A 23 6.98 18.30 28.53
C THR A 23 5.91 18.26 27.41
N PHE A 24 4.64 18.32 27.84
CA PHE A 24 3.48 18.60 27.01
C PHE A 24 3.56 20.00 26.37
N LEU A 25 3.67 20.06 25.05
CA LEU A 25 3.25 21.21 24.25
C LEU A 25 1.96 20.84 23.50
N PRO A 26 1.00 21.78 23.34
CA PRO A 26 -0.23 21.52 22.61
C PRO A 26 0.11 21.32 21.12
N VAL A 27 -0.01 20.08 20.64
CA VAL A 27 0.21 19.74 19.24
C VAL A 27 -0.86 20.41 18.39
N GLN A 28 -0.47 21.44 17.65
CA GLN A 28 -1.27 22.04 16.59
C GLN A 28 -1.74 20.97 15.61
N ARG A 29 -3.01 21.07 15.21
CA ARG A 29 -3.63 20.28 14.14
C ARG A 29 -2.91 20.58 12.83
N HIS A 30 -1.90 19.78 12.48
CA HIS A 30 -1.32 19.83 11.15
C HIS A 30 -2.04 18.81 10.28
N LEU A 31 -2.82 19.33 9.32
CA LEU A 31 -3.14 18.66 8.07
C LEU A 31 -1.85 18.00 7.53
N ALA A 32 -1.95 16.82 6.91
CA ALA A 32 -0.83 16.18 6.24
C ALA A 32 -0.09 17.24 5.39
N GLN A 33 1.15 17.54 5.76
CA GLN A 33 1.88 18.66 5.15
C GLN A 33 2.39 18.22 3.78
N PRO A 34 2.25 19.05 2.74
CA PRO A 34 2.43 18.63 1.35
C PRO A 34 3.84 18.07 1.12
N VAL A 35 3.91 16.91 0.50
CA VAL A 35 5.15 16.36 -0.04
C VAL A 35 5.36 16.98 -1.42
N SER A 36 6.55 17.50 -1.67
CA SER A 36 6.95 17.98 -2.99
C SER A 36 8.08 17.10 -3.51
N CYS A 37 7.91 16.54 -4.71
CA CYS A 37 8.90 15.70 -5.34
C CYS A 37 9.32 16.27 -6.70
N MET A 38 10.61 16.20 -6.99
CA MET A 38 11.17 16.53 -8.29
C MET A 38 11.83 15.28 -8.88
N PRO A 39 11.67 15.02 -10.20
CA PRO A 39 12.39 13.95 -10.87
C PRO A 39 13.90 14.10 -10.68
N ASN A 40 14.54 12.98 -10.36
CA ASN A 40 15.99 12.83 -10.36
C ASN A 40 16.33 11.84 -11.47
N VAL A 41 16.60 12.38 -12.65
CA VAL A 41 16.88 11.59 -13.85
C VAL A 41 18.29 11.02 -13.70
N HIS A 42 18.40 9.70 -13.69
CA HIS A 42 19.69 9.02 -13.77
C HIS A 42 19.94 8.64 -15.23
N GLU A 43 21.10 9.03 -15.78
CA GLU A 43 21.49 8.60 -17.12
C GLU A 43 21.65 7.06 -17.16
N ASN A 44 20.89 6.42 -18.04
CA ASN A 44 20.97 5.04 -18.50
C ASN A 44 21.44 3.97 -17.49
N MET A 45 20.48 3.23 -16.96
CA MET A 45 20.72 1.87 -16.46
C MET A 45 20.00 0.88 -17.37
N ASP A 46 20.76 0.12 -18.16
CA ASP A 46 20.25 -0.84 -19.14
C ASP A 46 19.15 -1.75 -18.55
N GLY A 47 17.99 -1.84 -19.22
CA GLY A 47 16.93 -2.82 -18.93
C GLY A 47 15.87 -2.40 -17.89
N LEU A 48 15.83 -1.15 -17.44
CA LEU A 48 14.76 -0.62 -16.58
C LEU A 48 13.56 -0.12 -17.37
N LEU A 49 12.34 -0.51 -16.99
CA LEU A 49 11.13 0.17 -17.48
C LEU A 49 11.02 1.57 -16.86
N LEU A 50 11.47 1.75 -15.61
CA LEU A 50 11.38 2.99 -14.87
C LEU A 50 12.79 3.52 -14.57
N ASP A 51 13.19 4.60 -15.22
CA ASP A 51 14.53 5.20 -15.14
C ASP A 51 14.60 6.41 -14.20
N ASN A 52 13.46 7.01 -13.87
CA ASN A 52 13.39 8.22 -13.07
C ASN A 52 13.19 7.90 -11.58
N GLY A 53 14.18 8.28 -10.77
CA GLY A 53 14.00 8.46 -9.33
C GLY A 53 13.37 9.82 -9.00
N LEU A 54 13.21 10.10 -7.71
CA LEU A 54 12.78 11.40 -7.19
C LEU A 54 13.72 11.89 -6.10
N ILE A 55 13.83 13.20 -5.98
CA ILE A 55 14.18 13.86 -4.72
C ILE A 55 12.91 14.51 -4.18
N CYS A 56 12.47 14.06 -3.01
CA CYS A 56 11.27 14.54 -2.35
C CYS A 56 11.62 15.37 -1.11
N SER A 57 10.73 16.27 -0.73
CA SER A 57 10.81 17.07 0.49
C SER A 57 9.44 17.11 1.16
N SER A 58 9.44 17.17 2.47
CA SER A 58 8.24 17.32 3.29
C SER A 58 8.64 18.10 4.53
N ALA A 59 7.81 19.01 5.00
CA ALA A 59 8.08 19.74 6.23
C ALA A 59 8.24 18.80 7.46
N SER A 60 7.70 17.58 7.37
CA SER A 60 7.84 16.52 8.37
C SER A 60 9.18 15.77 8.34
N ILE A 61 9.99 15.95 7.29
CA ILE A 61 11.28 15.29 7.09
C ILE A 61 12.32 16.41 6.90
N PRO A 62 13.20 16.68 7.88
CA PRO A 62 14.04 17.90 7.93
C PRO A 62 15.02 18.13 6.77
N GLN A 63 15.05 17.26 5.77
CA GLN A 63 15.89 17.32 4.58
C GLN A 63 15.18 16.63 3.42
N ALA A 64 15.54 17.02 2.19
CA ALA A 64 15.12 16.28 1.02
C ALA A 64 15.63 14.83 1.09
N PHE A 65 14.86 13.88 0.55
CA PHE A 65 15.13 12.46 0.61
C PHE A 65 14.95 11.80 -0.76
N PRO A 66 15.80 10.82 -1.11
CA PRO A 66 15.71 10.14 -2.38
C PRO A 66 14.63 9.05 -2.37
N VAL A 67 13.98 8.89 -3.51
CA VAL A 67 13.11 7.75 -3.84
C VAL A 67 13.63 7.18 -5.15
N ILE A 68 13.95 5.89 -5.18
CA ILE A 68 14.69 5.32 -6.32
C ILE A 68 13.82 4.40 -7.19
N THR A 69 14.16 4.31 -8.47
CA THR A 69 13.76 3.19 -9.32
C THR A 69 14.96 2.25 -9.49
N ARG A 70 14.74 0.94 -9.48
CA ARG A 70 15.85 -0.03 -9.56
C ARG A 70 15.41 -1.38 -10.11
N THR A 71 16.25 -1.99 -10.94
CA THR A 71 16.11 -3.40 -11.31
C THR A 71 16.80 -4.28 -10.28
N ILE A 72 16.12 -5.34 -9.87
CA ILE A 72 16.58 -6.31 -8.88
C ILE A 72 16.48 -7.73 -9.46
N PRO A 73 17.38 -8.65 -9.08
CA PRO A 73 17.38 -10.00 -9.62
C PRO A 73 16.21 -10.84 -9.12
N ASN A 74 15.78 -10.65 -7.87
CA ASN A 74 14.73 -11.42 -7.22
C ASN A 74 14.27 -10.75 -5.91
N LEU A 75 13.29 -11.37 -5.24
CA LEU A 75 12.74 -10.90 -3.96
C LEU A 75 13.71 -11.02 -2.76
N GLU A 76 14.85 -11.69 -2.88
CA GLU A 76 15.86 -11.79 -1.82
C GLU A 76 16.77 -10.55 -1.75
N TYR A 77 16.38 -9.48 -2.44
CA TYR A 77 17.13 -8.23 -2.47
C TYR A 77 17.39 -7.66 -1.05
N PRO A 78 18.62 -7.22 -0.71
CA PRO A 78 19.00 -6.86 0.67
C PRO A 78 18.13 -5.77 1.33
N LEU A 79 17.56 -4.86 0.53
CA LEU A 79 16.67 -3.81 1.03
C LEU A 79 15.29 -4.33 1.48
N PHE A 80 14.94 -5.58 1.15
CA PHE A 80 13.71 -6.24 1.59
C PHE A 80 13.91 -7.09 2.86
N SER A 81 15.04 -6.91 3.56
CA SER A 81 15.31 -7.59 4.82
C SER A 81 14.40 -7.16 5.97
N VAL A 82 14.24 -8.03 6.98
CA VAL A 82 13.49 -7.75 8.21
C VAL A 82 14.01 -6.50 8.92
N LYS A 83 15.33 -6.31 8.96
CA LYS A 83 15.99 -5.14 9.55
C LYS A 83 15.53 -3.83 8.90
N ARG A 84 15.43 -3.80 7.57
CA ARG A 84 15.00 -2.62 6.81
C ARG A 84 13.52 -2.34 7.01
N ARG A 85 12.69 -3.39 7.00
CA ARG A 85 11.27 -3.28 7.38
C ARG A 85 11.10 -2.64 8.75
N ASN A 86 11.82 -3.12 9.78
CA ASN A 86 11.74 -2.55 11.13
C ASN A 86 12.16 -1.07 11.14
N THR A 87 13.21 -0.72 10.40
CA THR A 87 13.59 0.71 10.23
C THR A 87 12.43 1.53 9.64
N GLY A 88 11.72 1.02 8.65
CA GLY A 88 10.57 1.70 8.04
C GLY A 88 9.31 1.75 8.91
N LEU A 89 9.26 0.97 10.00
CA LEU A 89 8.21 1.04 11.01
C LEU A 89 8.58 2.05 12.10
N ASP A 90 9.76 1.85 12.68
CA ASP A 90 10.18 2.54 13.90
C ASP A 90 10.77 3.92 13.61
N ASN A 91 11.36 4.10 12.43
CA ASN A 91 11.98 5.35 12.00
C ASN A 91 11.82 5.61 10.48
N PRO A 92 10.59 5.96 10.03
CA PRO A 92 10.30 6.26 8.63
C PRO A 92 11.23 7.32 8.01
N VAL A 93 11.57 8.36 8.77
CA VAL A 93 12.48 9.44 8.33
C VAL A 93 13.84 8.86 7.94
N SER A 94 14.41 7.98 8.78
CA SER A 94 15.66 7.32 8.45
C SER A 94 15.54 6.37 7.25
N PHE A 95 14.39 5.75 7.03
CA PHE A 95 14.18 4.86 5.90
C PHE A 95 14.21 5.64 4.57
N TRP A 96 13.50 6.77 4.50
CA TRP A 96 13.53 7.68 3.36
C TRP A 96 14.94 8.19 3.07
N ARG A 97 15.61 8.77 4.08
CA ARG A 97 16.96 9.37 3.92
C ARG A 97 18.01 8.37 3.46
N ARG A 98 17.86 7.08 3.77
CA ARG A 98 18.79 6.02 3.34
C ARG A 98 18.52 5.51 1.92
N GLY A 99 17.58 6.10 1.18
CA GLY A 99 17.22 5.66 -0.17
C GLY A 99 16.69 4.23 -0.23
N CYS A 100 16.04 3.78 0.85
CA CYS A 100 15.46 2.44 0.90
C CYS A 100 14.12 2.37 0.15
N ALA A 101 13.47 3.51 -0.04
CA ALA A 101 12.15 3.58 -0.65
C ALA A 101 12.22 3.75 -2.17
N GLY A 102 11.26 3.18 -2.88
CA GLY A 102 11.30 3.19 -4.34
C GLY A 102 10.46 2.12 -5.02
N LEU A 103 10.52 2.13 -6.35
CA LEU A 103 9.99 1.09 -7.22
C LEU A 103 11.10 0.14 -7.64
N TYR A 104 10.91 -1.13 -7.30
CA TYR A 104 11.90 -2.18 -7.54
C TYR A 104 11.34 -3.18 -8.52
N GLN A 105 11.84 -3.14 -9.75
CA GLN A 105 11.44 -4.01 -10.84
C GLN A 105 12.24 -5.31 -10.79
N ILE A 106 11.58 -6.46 -10.89
CA ILE A 106 12.28 -7.74 -11.10
C ILE A 106 12.81 -7.76 -12.54
N ALA A 107 14.07 -8.15 -12.72
CA ALA A 107 14.69 -8.25 -14.04
C ALA A 107 13.89 -9.21 -14.94
N SER A 108 13.22 -8.65 -15.94
CA SER A 108 12.46 -9.37 -16.96
C SER A 108 12.32 -8.50 -18.22
N ALA A 109 11.93 -9.10 -19.34
CA ALA A 109 11.60 -8.34 -20.54
C ALA A 109 10.39 -7.40 -20.27
N PRO A 110 10.44 -6.12 -20.66
CA PRO A 110 9.32 -5.21 -20.45
C PRO A 110 8.05 -5.72 -21.14
N ALA A 111 6.97 -5.85 -20.37
CA ALA A 111 5.66 -6.28 -20.86
C ALA A 111 4.72 -5.09 -21.06
N LYS A 112 3.56 -5.31 -21.69
CA LYS A 112 2.50 -4.29 -21.79
C LYS A 112 1.73 -4.13 -20.48
N LEU A 113 1.59 -5.21 -19.71
CA LEU A 113 0.94 -5.22 -18.41
C LEU A 113 1.99 -5.07 -17.29
N VAL A 114 1.80 -4.06 -16.43
CA VAL A 114 2.66 -3.80 -15.27
C VAL A 114 1.86 -4.10 -14.01
N VAL A 115 2.42 -4.91 -13.11
CA VAL A 115 1.81 -5.23 -11.81
C VAL A 115 2.64 -4.61 -10.69
N ILE A 116 2.03 -3.71 -9.93
CA ILE A 116 2.67 -3.01 -8.81
C ILE A 116 2.14 -3.56 -7.48
N TYR A 117 3.05 -4.07 -6.66
CA TYR A 117 2.74 -4.66 -5.34
C TYR A 117 2.94 -3.64 -4.22
N ILE A 118 1.90 -3.42 -3.41
CA ILE A 118 1.87 -2.42 -2.33
C ILE A 118 1.53 -3.10 -1.01
N ASN A 119 2.52 -3.15 -0.12
CA ASN A 119 2.44 -3.87 1.15
C ASN A 119 1.51 -3.21 2.18
N GLY A 120 1.12 -3.98 3.19
CA GLY A 120 0.43 -3.49 4.39
C GLY A 120 1.37 -3.02 5.50
N TYR A 121 0.80 -2.66 6.67
CA TYR A 121 1.56 -2.32 7.88
C TYR A 121 2.44 -3.49 8.30
N ASN A 122 3.71 -3.23 8.62
CA ASN A 122 4.70 -4.26 8.96
C ASN A 122 4.93 -5.28 7.82
N GLY A 123 4.53 -4.92 6.60
CA GLY A 123 4.76 -5.68 5.39
C GLY A 123 6.13 -5.38 4.77
N ARG A 124 6.53 -6.22 3.81
CA ARG A 124 7.71 -6.03 2.96
C ARG A 124 7.52 -6.81 1.66
N PRO A 125 8.19 -6.46 0.56
CA PRO A 125 7.98 -7.08 -0.76
C PRO A 125 8.00 -8.62 -0.77
N THR A 126 8.83 -9.26 0.06
CA THR A 126 8.86 -10.73 0.18
C THR A 126 7.53 -11.36 0.63
N GLY A 127 6.61 -10.58 1.22
CA GLY A 127 5.27 -11.03 1.60
C GLY A 127 4.44 -11.50 0.41
N TRP A 128 4.71 -10.95 -0.77
CA TRP A 128 4.03 -11.26 -2.03
C TRP A 128 4.57 -12.51 -2.74
N LYS A 129 5.58 -13.20 -2.20
CA LYS A 129 6.29 -14.30 -2.90
C LYS A 129 5.36 -15.35 -3.51
N ARG A 130 4.24 -15.68 -2.84
CA ARG A 130 3.29 -16.68 -3.32
C ARG A 130 2.56 -16.20 -4.56
N ILE A 131 1.99 -15.00 -4.49
CA ILE A 131 1.27 -14.37 -5.60
C ILE A 131 2.24 -14.08 -6.75
N PHE A 132 3.45 -13.58 -6.46
CA PHE A 132 4.49 -13.39 -7.46
C PHE A 132 4.80 -14.70 -8.21
N ALA A 133 5.00 -15.81 -7.50
CA ALA A 133 5.26 -17.11 -8.13
C ALA A 133 4.10 -17.61 -9.01
N GLU A 134 2.84 -17.27 -8.71
CA GLU A 134 1.70 -17.61 -9.58
C GLU A 134 1.63 -16.76 -10.85
N LEU A 135 2.20 -15.55 -10.81
CA LEU A 135 2.15 -14.58 -11.90
C LEU A 135 3.43 -14.56 -12.74
N GLN A 136 4.53 -15.16 -12.28
CA GLN A 136 5.85 -15.07 -12.93
C GLN A 136 5.89 -15.70 -14.33
N GLU A 137 5.00 -16.64 -14.62
CA GLU A 137 4.87 -17.29 -15.93
C GLU A 137 4.04 -16.44 -16.93
N LEU A 138 3.41 -15.36 -16.45
CA LEU A 138 2.64 -14.45 -17.30
C LEU A 138 3.58 -13.38 -17.88
N ALA A 139 3.26 -12.91 -19.09
CA ALA A 139 3.97 -11.80 -19.73
C ALA A 139 3.62 -10.46 -19.04
N VAL A 140 4.13 -10.25 -17.83
CA VAL A 140 3.90 -9.06 -17.01
C VAL A 140 5.21 -8.52 -16.42
N THR A 141 5.30 -7.21 -16.25
CA THR A 141 6.40 -6.57 -15.53
C THR A 141 6.05 -6.44 -14.05
N HIS A 142 6.86 -7.05 -13.19
CA HIS A 142 6.65 -7.05 -11.74
C HIS A 142 7.42 -5.92 -11.06
N ILE A 143 6.71 -5.05 -10.35
CA ILE A 143 7.30 -3.90 -9.65
C ILE A 143 6.84 -3.90 -8.20
N PHE A 144 7.78 -3.86 -7.26
CA PHE A 144 7.49 -3.80 -5.84
C PHE A 144 7.69 -2.38 -5.33
N PHE A 145 6.64 -1.79 -4.75
CA PHE A 145 6.78 -0.53 -4.06
C PHE A 145 7.25 -0.79 -2.62
N ASN A 146 8.53 -0.47 -2.36
CA ASN A 146 9.13 -0.56 -1.04
C ASN A 146 9.09 0.82 -0.40
N TYR A 147 8.48 0.94 0.78
CA TYR A 147 8.27 2.22 1.45
C TYR A 147 8.23 2.00 2.98
N PRO A 148 8.42 3.05 3.80
CA PRO A 148 8.34 2.92 5.25
C PRO A 148 6.89 2.78 5.70
N THR A 149 6.48 1.55 6.04
CA THR A 149 5.08 1.22 6.35
C THR A 149 4.53 1.88 7.62
N GLY A 150 5.38 2.52 8.44
CA GLY A 150 4.98 3.32 9.60
C GLY A 150 4.74 4.81 9.29
N ASP A 151 4.99 5.26 8.06
CA ASP A 151 4.75 6.65 7.67
C ASP A 151 3.31 6.96 7.26
N SER A 152 3.02 8.24 7.07
CA SER A 152 1.74 8.71 6.54
C SER A 152 1.38 8.01 5.22
N LEU A 153 0.13 7.55 5.13
CA LEU A 153 -0.46 6.96 3.95
C LEU A 153 -0.64 8.01 2.84
N GLU A 154 -1.01 9.25 3.19
CA GLU A 154 -1.12 10.35 2.21
C GLU A 154 0.25 10.67 1.60
N THR A 155 1.27 10.86 2.44
CA THR A 155 2.66 11.09 2.00
C THR A 155 3.11 9.98 1.06
N THR A 156 2.85 8.72 1.44
CA THR A 156 3.23 7.56 0.66
C THR A 156 2.51 7.49 -0.70
N ALA A 157 1.21 7.80 -0.73
CA ALA A 157 0.43 7.84 -1.97
C ALA A 157 0.89 8.95 -2.92
N VAL A 158 1.21 10.14 -2.39
CA VAL A 158 1.80 11.25 -3.18
C VAL A 158 3.14 10.84 -3.77
N VAL A 159 4.03 10.23 -2.98
CA VAL A 159 5.32 9.74 -3.49
C VAL A 159 5.13 8.71 -4.62
N LEU A 160 4.20 7.77 -4.46
CA LEU A 160 3.92 6.78 -5.51
C LEU A 160 3.33 7.43 -6.76
N SER A 161 2.40 8.38 -6.63
CA SER A 161 1.84 9.08 -7.80
C SER A 161 2.91 9.89 -8.53
N GLU A 162 3.81 10.56 -7.82
CA GLU A 162 4.92 11.30 -8.42
C GLU A 162 5.95 10.37 -9.10
N LEU A 163 6.20 9.19 -8.55
CA LEU A 163 7.04 8.18 -9.20
C LEU A 163 6.42 7.72 -10.52
N LEU A 164 5.13 7.42 -10.53
CA LEU A 164 4.44 6.99 -11.76
C LEU A 164 4.36 8.13 -12.78
N ARG A 165 4.10 9.37 -12.33
CA ARG A 165 4.06 10.55 -13.20
C ARG A 165 5.42 10.88 -13.80
N SER A 166 6.49 10.83 -13.02
CA SER A 166 7.85 11.08 -13.52
C SER A 166 8.30 10.02 -14.53
N ASN A 167 7.75 8.80 -14.45
CA ASN A 167 7.99 7.73 -15.42
C ASN A 167 6.84 7.59 -16.44
N ALA A 168 6.03 8.63 -16.64
CA ALA A 168 4.89 8.58 -17.55
C ALA A 168 5.27 8.27 -19.02
N PRO A 169 6.37 8.80 -19.58
CA PRO A 169 6.79 8.46 -20.94
C PRO A 169 7.02 6.95 -21.14
N GLN A 170 7.66 6.29 -20.17
CA GLN A 170 7.96 4.86 -20.23
C GLN A 170 6.73 3.99 -19.95
N LEU A 171 5.78 4.53 -19.19
CA LEU A 171 4.49 3.90 -18.89
C LEU A 171 3.42 4.18 -19.94
N GLN A 172 3.71 4.99 -20.96
CA GLN A 172 2.76 5.29 -22.03
C GLN A 172 2.37 4.01 -22.78
N GLY A 173 1.06 3.79 -22.94
CA GLY A 173 0.52 2.59 -23.58
C GLY A 173 0.61 1.31 -22.74
N LYS A 174 1.07 1.39 -21.48
CA LYS A 174 1.05 0.28 -20.52
C LYS A 174 -0.29 0.24 -19.77
N SER A 175 -0.78 -0.96 -19.51
CA SER A 175 -1.87 -1.19 -18.55
C SER A 175 -1.26 -1.44 -17.18
N ILE A 176 -1.69 -0.71 -16.15
CA ILE A 176 -1.13 -0.83 -14.80
C ILE A 176 -2.16 -1.43 -13.85
N VAL A 177 -1.76 -2.50 -13.16
CA VAL A 177 -2.52 -3.14 -12.09
C VAL A 177 -1.87 -2.84 -10.75
N LEU A 178 -2.63 -2.26 -9.81
CA LEU A 178 -2.18 -2.04 -8.44
C LEU A 178 -2.73 -3.12 -7.51
N LEU A 179 -1.86 -3.82 -6.80
CA LEU A 179 -2.22 -4.82 -5.78
C LEU A 179 -1.92 -4.26 -4.39
N GLY A 180 -2.97 -3.87 -3.65
CA GLY A 180 -2.86 -3.27 -2.32
C GLY A 180 -3.27 -4.24 -1.22
N HIS A 181 -2.36 -4.56 -0.30
CA HIS A 181 -2.68 -5.37 0.89
C HIS A 181 -2.89 -4.50 2.13
N SER A 182 -3.96 -4.76 2.89
CA SER A 182 -4.27 -4.01 4.11
C SER A 182 -4.24 -2.51 3.83
N GLN A 183 -3.46 -1.71 4.57
CA GLN A 183 -3.29 -0.27 4.32
C GLN A 183 -2.72 0.07 2.93
N GLY A 184 -2.03 -0.86 2.27
CA GLY A 184 -1.58 -0.71 0.89
C GLY A 184 -2.73 -0.51 -0.09
N GLY A 185 -3.94 -0.96 0.26
CA GLY A 185 -5.14 -0.66 -0.51
C GLY A 185 -5.54 0.82 -0.49
N PHE A 186 -5.37 1.50 0.64
CA PHE A 186 -5.57 2.95 0.71
C PHE A 186 -4.59 3.69 -0.20
N ILE A 187 -3.31 3.29 -0.17
CA ILE A 187 -2.26 3.87 -1.02
C ILE A 187 -2.60 3.65 -2.49
N ALA A 188 -3.06 2.46 -2.90
CA ALA A 188 -3.42 2.16 -4.29
C ALA A 188 -4.58 3.05 -4.80
N ILE A 189 -5.66 3.15 -4.03
CA ILE A 189 -6.80 4.00 -4.35
C ILE A 189 -6.37 5.47 -4.40
N ARG A 190 -5.70 5.95 -3.36
CA ARG A 190 -5.31 7.37 -3.25
C ARG A 190 -4.34 7.79 -4.34
N THR A 191 -3.37 6.94 -4.67
CA THR A 191 -2.45 7.14 -5.81
C THR A 191 -3.24 7.32 -7.11
N THR A 192 -4.25 6.49 -7.34
CA THR A 192 -5.06 6.56 -8.56
C THR A 192 -5.91 7.83 -8.61
N GLN A 193 -6.49 8.23 -7.48
CA GLN A 193 -7.21 9.50 -7.35
C GLN A 193 -6.29 10.69 -7.64
N LEU A 194 -5.08 10.70 -7.10
CA LEU A 194 -4.08 11.76 -7.34
C LEU A 194 -3.67 11.86 -8.82
N LEU A 195 -3.40 10.72 -9.47
CA LEU A 195 -3.06 10.70 -10.90
C LEU A 195 -4.20 11.28 -11.75
N SER A 196 -5.45 10.97 -11.41
CA SER A 196 -6.62 11.44 -12.17
C SER A 196 -6.87 12.96 -12.13
N GLN A 197 -6.25 13.65 -11.19
CA GLN A 197 -6.35 15.11 -11.04
C GLN A 197 -5.34 15.87 -11.92
N GLN A 198 -4.45 15.16 -12.62
CA GLN A 198 -3.36 15.72 -13.40
C GLN A 198 -3.48 15.27 -14.87
N ALA A 199 -2.99 16.11 -15.79
CA ALA A 199 -2.91 15.73 -17.19
C ALA A 199 -1.69 14.81 -17.44
N SER A 200 -1.76 14.00 -18.50
CA SER A 200 -0.63 13.19 -19.00
C SER A 200 -0.03 12.22 -17.97
N THR A 201 -0.88 11.59 -17.16
CA THR A 201 -0.47 10.54 -16.21
C THR A 201 -0.69 9.13 -16.77
N PRO A 202 0.05 8.11 -16.30
CA PRO A 202 -0.24 6.73 -16.62
C PRO A 202 -1.65 6.32 -16.20
N THR A 203 -2.29 5.47 -17.01
CA THR A 203 -3.63 4.95 -16.70
C THR A 203 -3.53 3.71 -15.81
N ILE A 204 -4.21 3.76 -14.66
CA ILE A 204 -4.41 2.58 -13.81
C ILE A 204 -5.62 1.81 -14.32
N SER A 205 -5.39 0.63 -14.91
CA SER A 205 -6.46 -0.18 -15.51
C SER A 205 -7.24 -0.96 -14.46
N HIS A 206 -6.57 -1.43 -13.40
CA HIS A 206 -7.21 -2.23 -12.36
C HIS A 206 -6.55 -2.03 -11.00
N ILE A 207 -7.36 -1.92 -9.95
CA ILE A 207 -6.94 -1.99 -8.56
C ILE A 207 -7.51 -3.25 -7.91
N VAL A 208 -6.68 -4.02 -7.22
CA VAL A 208 -7.13 -5.13 -6.37
C VAL A 208 -6.72 -4.85 -4.93
N THR A 209 -7.69 -4.77 -4.04
CA THR A 209 -7.45 -4.57 -2.60
C THR A 209 -7.69 -5.87 -1.85
N ILE A 210 -6.83 -6.16 -0.87
CA ILE A 210 -6.84 -7.42 -0.12
C ILE A 210 -6.92 -7.06 1.36
N VAL A 211 -8.03 -7.39 2.00
CA VAL A 211 -8.32 -7.18 3.42
C VAL A 211 -8.05 -5.74 3.90
N THR A 212 -8.32 -4.75 3.05
CA THR A 212 -8.14 -3.33 3.39
C THR A 212 -9.22 -2.87 4.37
N PRO A 213 -8.86 -2.28 5.52
CA PRO A 213 -9.84 -1.84 6.52
C PRO A 213 -10.38 -0.45 6.20
N TRP A 214 -11.38 -0.33 5.32
CA TRP A 214 -11.86 0.97 4.79
C TRP A 214 -12.46 1.93 5.83
N ASP A 215 -12.95 1.43 6.96
CA ASP A 215 -13.40 2.27 8.09
C ASP A 215 -12.24 2.66 9.02
N GLY A 216 -10.99 2.36 8.65
CA GLY A 216 -9.81 2.62 9.46
C GLY A 216 -9.77 1.76 10.73
N CYS A 217 -9.11 2.27 11.76
CA CYS A 217 -8.89 1.61 13.04
C CYS A 217 -9.20 2.58 14.19
N LYS A 218 -10.36 2.42 14.83
CA LYS A 218 -10.79 3.23 15.99
C LYS A 218 -9.79 3.25 17.16
N LEU A 219 -8.92 2.24 17.26
CA LEU A 219 -7.91 2.18 18.32
C LEU A 219 -6.66 3.01 18.00
N ALA A 220 -6.46 3.40 16.74
CA ALA A 220 -5.32 4.20 16.31
C ALA A 220 -5.27 5.56 17.03
N LYS A 221 -6.42 6.17 17.32
CA LYS A 221 -6.51 7.41 18.11
C LYS A 221 -5.85 7.31 19.49
N TYR A 222 -5.86 6.14 20.11
CA TYR A 222 -5.26 5.93 21.42
C TYR A 222 -3.75 5.76 21.34
N ALA A 223 -3.20 5.28 20.22
CA ALA A 223 -1.75 5.11 20.05
C ALA A 223 -1.01 6.44 20.22
N LYS A 224 -1.58 7.54 19.68
CA LYS A 224 -1.03 8.89 19.81
C LYS A 224 -1.16 9.47 21.22
N LEU A 225 -2.27 9.19 21.90
CA LEU A 225 -2.49 9.64 23.29
C LEU A 225 -1.50 8.99 24.25
N VAL A 226 -1.14 7.73 23.99
CA VAL A 226 -0.22 6.96 24.84
C VAL A 226 1.24 7.21 24.47
N ASN A 227 1.55 7.43 23.19
CA ASN A 227 2.91 7.68 22.72
C ASN A 227 2.91 8.77 21.63
N PRO A 228 3.39 10.00 21.94
CA PRO A 228 3.52 11.07 20.94
C PRO A 228 4.44 10.74 19.76
N LEU A 229 5.33 9.75 19.92
CA LEU A 229 6.22 9.24 18.87
C LEU A 229 5.61 8.03 18.12
N SER A 230 4.31 7.79 18.27
CA SER A 230 3.63 6.71 17.54
C SER A 230 3.80 6.88 16.02
N PRO A 231 3.94 5.78 15.26
CA PRO A 231 4.01 5.82 13.80
C PRO A 231 2.91 6.71 13.18
N ARG A 232 3.30 7.60 12.25
CA ARG A 232 2.38 8.57 11.61
C ARG A 232 1.21 7.91 10.90
N VAL A 233 1.39 6.67 10.43
CA VAL A 233 0.32 5.87 9.84
C VAL A 233 -0.91 5.72 10.74
N PHE A 234 -0.74 5.79 12.06
CA PHE A 234 -1.87 5.75 13.00
C PHE A 234 -2.72 7.02 13.01
N GLU A 235 -2.15 8.15 12.60
CA GLU A 235 -2.92 9.38 12.41
C GLU A 235 -3.83 9.24 11.18
N ASP A 236 -3.32 8.64 10.10
CA ASP A 236 -4.07 8.48 8.86
C ASP A 236 -5.09 7.35 8.93
N ILE A 237 -4.78 6.24 9.60
CA ILE A 237 -5.69 5.09 9.69
C ILE A 237 -6.76 5.24 10.79
N ASP A 238 -6.73 6.31 11.59
CA ASP A 238 -7.82 6.59 12.53
C ASP A 238 -9.15 6.73 11.76
N THR A 239 -10.22 6.13 12.29
CA THR A 239 -11.54 6.07 11.64
C THR A 239 -12.07 7.47 11.31
N ASP A 240 -11.77 8.44 12.17
CA ASP A 240 -12.24 9.82 12.05
C ASP A 240 -11.16 10.75 11.43
N SER A 241 -10.10 10.18 10.82
CA SER A 241 -9.01 10.96 10.23
C SER A 241 -9.45 11.69 8.97
N ALA A 242 -8.82 12.84 8.70
CA ALA A 242 -9.01 13.56 7.44
C ALA A 242 -8.68 12.69 6.23
N PHE A 243 -7.67 11.81 6.34
CA PHE A 243 -7.26 10.91 5.27
C PHE A 243 -8.38 9.91 4.91
N ILE A 244 -8.97 9.22 5.89
CA ILE A 244 -10.07 8.27 5.64
C ILE A 244 -11.25 8.97 4.98
N HIS A 245 -11.63 10.14 5.50
CA HIS A 245 -12.71 10.93 4.90
C HIS A 245 -12.40 11.34 3.46
N GLN A 246 -11.19 11.83 3.20
CA GLN A 246 -10.77 12.26 1.87
C GLN A 246 -10.76 11.11 0.85
N VAL A 247 -10.19 9.95 1.21
CA VAL A 247 -10.17 8.77 0.34
C VAL A 247 -11.60 8.35 -0.02
N LYS A 248 -12.49 8.25 0.98
CA LYS A 248 -13.89 7.82 0.78
C LYS A 248 -14.79 8.85 0.09
N ALA A 249 -14.38 10.12 0.05
CA ALA A 249 -15.08 11.19 -0.64
C ALA A 249 -14.64 11.39 -2.10
N SER A 250 -13.55 10.74 -2.52
CA SER A 250 -12.97 10.91 -3.85
C SER A 250 -13.28 9.70 -4.74
N ALA A 251 -13.89 9.93 -5.90
CA ALA A 251 -14.19 8.85 -6.84
C ALA A 251 -12.92 8.34 -7.53
N LEU A 252 -12.94 7.08 -7.97
CA LEU A 252 -11.98 6.57 -8.95
C LEU A 252 -12.35 7.04 -10.37
N PRO A 253 -11.37 7.15 -11.29
CA PRO A 253 -11.67 7.32 -12.71
C PRO A 253 -12.58 6.20 -13.22
N SER A 254 -13.52 6.55 -14.10
CA SER A 254 -14.43 5.57 -14.72
C SER A 254 -13.71 4.50 -15.55
N THR A 255 -12.49 4.78 -15.98
CA THR A 255 -11.62 3.86 -16.72
C THR A 255 -10.91 2.84 -15.82
N THR A 256 -10.92 3.03 -14.50
CA THR A 256 -10.25 2.13 -13.55
C THR A 256 -11.23 1.10 -13.00
N LYS A 257 -10.95 -0.19 -13.25
CA LYS A 257 -11.68 -1.29 -12.60
C LYS A 257 -11.22 -1.45 -11.16
N TYR A 258 -12.13 -1.83 -10.26
CA TYR A 258 -11.80 -2.06 -8.86
C TYR A 258 -12.32 -3.42 -8.37
N THR A 259 -11.42 -4.28 -7.88
CA THR A 259 -11.75 -5.54 -7.21
C THR A 259 -11.44 -5.45 -5.72
N LEU A 260 -12.43 -5.75 -4.88
CA LEU A 260 -12.29 -5.83 -3.44
C LEU A 260 -12.27 -7.30 -3.00
N ILE A 261 -11.21 -7.71 -2.33
CA ILE A 261 -11.11 -9.03 -1.69
C ILE A 261 -11.11 -8.84 -0.18
N TYR A 262 -12.18 -9.26 0.49
CA TYR A 262 -12.29 -9.24 1.95
C TYR A 262 -12.11 -10.63 2.54
N GLY A 263 -11.73 -10.68 3.81
CA GLY A 263 -11.38 -11.89 4.52
C GLY A 263 -12.19 -12.09 5.80
N SER A 264 -12.52 -13.34 6.08
CA SER A 264 -12.86 -13.77 7.43
C SER A 264 -12.28 -15.14 7.72
N THR A 265 -11.91 -15.40 8.98
CA THR A 265 -11.40 -16.73 9.35
C THR A 265 -12.51 -17.76 9.32
N LEU A 266 -12.16 -19.04 9.12
CA LEU A 266 -13.12 -20.15 9.16
C LEU A 266 -13.97 -20.12 10.44
N LYS A 267 -13.34 -19.80 11.58
CA LYS A 267 -14.00 -19.69 12.89
C LYS A 267 -14.97 -18.51 12.96
N SER A 268 -14.62 -17.37 12.39
CA SER A 268 -15.44 -16.15 12.50
C SER A 268 -16.50 -16.04 11.42
N HIS A 269 -16.32 -16.69 10.27
CA HIS A 269 -17.17 -16.51 9.08
C HIS A 269 -18.64 -16.81 9.36
N THR A 270 -18.93 -17.75 10.26
CA THR A 270 -20.28 -18.16 10.65
C THR A 270 -20.84 -17.42 11.88
N THR A 271 -20.11 -16.41 12.39
CA THR A 271 -20.54 -15.62 13.55
C THR A 271 -21.25 -14.34 13.12
N ASP A 272 -21.96 -13.68 14.05
CA ASP A 272 -22.62 -12.39 13.79
C ASP A 272 -21.63 -11.23 13.47
N ASN A 273 -20.33 -11.43 13.72
CA ASN A 273 -19.29 -10.44 13.44
C ASN A 273 -18.06 -11.10 12.79
N PRO A 274 -18.18 -11.54 11.53
CA PRO A 274 -17.08 -12.18 10.82
C PRO A 274 -15.91 -11.20 10.66
N ASN A 275 -14.68 -11.71 10.79
CA ASN A 275 -13.48 -10.89 10.83
C ASN A 275 -12.23 -11.69 10.42
N ASP A 276 -11.18 -10.98 10.02
CA ASP A 276 -9.92 -11.57 9.62
C ASP A 276 -8.92 -11.69 10.81
N GLU A 277 -9.40 -11.78 12.05
CA GLU A 277 -8.65 -11.67 13.31
C GLU A 277 -8.24 -10.25 13.72
N LEU A 278 -8.31 -9.26 12.81
CA LEU A 278 -7.94 -7.87 13.10
C LEU A 278 -9.08 -6.88 12.83
N PHE A 279 -9.73 -7.01 11.67
CA PHE A 279 -10.79 -6.13 11.20
C PHE A 279 -12.04 -6.94 10.83
N SER A 280 -13.21 -6.39 11.17
CA SER A 280 -14.48 -7.00 10.78
C SER A 280 -14.70 -6.92 9.26
N VAL A 281 -15.49 -7.84 8.73
CA VAL A 281 -15.94 -7.79 7.33
C VAL A 281 -16.67 -6.48 7.03
N LYS A 282 -17.47 -5.98 7.98
CA LYS A 282 -18.12 -4.66 7.86
C LYS A 282 -17.10 -3.55 7.57
N ASN A 283 -15.99 -3.52 8.32
CA ASN A 283 -14.93 -2.54 8.10
C ASN A 283 -14.28 -2.74 6.70
N GLN A 284 -13.97 -3.98 6.34
CA GLN A 284 -13.35 -4.31 5.05
C GLN A 284 -14.25 -4.06 3.83
N LEU A 285 -15.56 -3.87 4.02
CA LEU A 285 -16.52 -3.55 2.96
C LEU A 285 -16.89 -2.06 2.91
N ALA A 286 -16.46 -1.26 3.88
CA ALA A 286 -16.94 0.11 4.06
C ALA A 286 -16.21 1.16 3.21
N THR A 287 -16.14 0.93 1.89
CA THR A 287 -15.42 1.78 0.93
C THR A 287 -15.97 3.20 0.79
N GLY A 288 -17.16 3.48 1.33
CA GLY A 288 -17.86 4.75 1.16
C GLY A 288 -18.73 4.78 -0.10
N SER A 289 -19.34 5.93 -0.40
CA SER A 289 -20.28 6.07 -1.52
C SER A 289 -19.60 6.32 -2.87
N THR A 290 -18.36 6.81 -2.87
CA THR A 290 -17.67 7.23 -4.10
C THR A 290 -16.74 6.17 -4.68
N ILE A 291 -16.38 5.16 -3.88
CA ILE A 291 -15.55 4.03 -4.30
C ILE A 291 -16.44 2.79 -4.36
N THR A 292 -16.83 2.42 -5.58
CA THR A 292 -17.66 1.23 -5.83
C THR A 292 -16.81 0.12 -6.46
N PRO A 293 -16.63 -1.03 -5.80
CA PRO A 293 -15.97 -2.18 -6.42
C PRO A 293 -16.77 -2.67 -7.63
N THR A 294 -16.08 -2.86 -8.75
CA THR A 294 -16.59 -3.60 -9.91
C THR A 294 -16.85 -5.07 -9.56
N SER A 295 -16.07 -5.62 -8.62
CA SER A 295 -16.30 -6.96 -8.09
C SER A 295 -15.84 -7.08 -6.64
N THR A 296 -16.51 -7.94 -5.88
CA THR A 296 -16.29 -8.13 -4.45
C THR A 296 -16.25 -9.62 -4.14
N HIS A 297 -15.19 -10.09 -3.47
CA HIS A 297 -14.97 -11.50 -3.17
C HIS A 297 -14.67 -11.72 -1.69
N CYS A 298 -15.27 -12.76 -1.12
CA CYS A 298 -14.91 -13.27 0.19
C CYS A 298 -13.86 -14.37 0.04
N VAL A 299 -12.81 -14.35 0.86
CA VAL A 299 -11.90 -15.49 1.01
C VAL A 299 -11.79 -15.88 2.49
N ILE A 300 -11.81 -17.18 2.77
CA ILE A 300 -11.55 -17.68 4.12
C ILE A 300 -10.07 -17.51 4.46
N THR A 301 -9.75 -16.49 5.25
CA THR A 301 -8.37 -16.16 5.63
C THR A 301 -8.30 -15.24 6.85
N SER A 302 -7.12 -15.14 7.45
CA SER A 302 -6.80 -14.10 8.44
C SER A 302 -6.04 -12.96 7.78
N HIS A 303 -5.98 -11.80 8.45
CA HIS A 303 -5.33 -10.61 7.96
C HIS A 303 -3.87 -10.90 7.57
N SER A 304 -3.16 -11.60 8.46
CA SER A 304 -1.73 -11.93 8.32
C SER A 304 -1.42 -13.04 7.30
N LYS A 305 -2.42 -13.89 6.99
CA LYS A 305 -2.26 -15.01 6.05
C LYS A 305 -2.88 -14.75 4.67
N SER A 306 -3.60 -13.65 4.49
CA SER A 306 -4.30 -13.29 3.25
C SER A 306 -3.42 -13.37 2.00
N LEU A 307 -2.19 -12.86 2.02
CA LEU A 307 -1.25 -12.94 0.89
C LEU A 307 -0.74 -14.37 0.57
N ARG A 308 -1.02 -15.34 1.43
CA ARG A 308 -0.65 -16.76 1.25
C ARG A 308 -1.87 -17.65 1.02
N ALA A 309 -3.08 -17.10 1.04
CA ALA A 309 -4.30 -17.87 0.85
C ALA A 309 -4.48 -18.21 -0.64
N ASN A 310 -4.76 -19.48 -0.95
CA ASN A 310 -4.94 -19.95 -2.33
C ASN A 310 -6.03 -19.16 -3.05
N GLY A 311 -7.19 -18.97 -2.42
CA GLY A 311 -8.29 -18.19 -3.02
C GLY A 311 -7.92 -16.74 -3.36
N VAL A 312 -7.04 -16.10 -2.57
CA VAL A 312 -6.54 -14.75 -2.92
C VAL A 312 -5.63 -14.83 -4.14
N SER A 313 -4.71 -15.80 -4.17
CA SER A 313 -3.75 -15.97 -5.26
C SER A 313 -4.43 -16.32 -6.59
N GLU A 314 -5.43 -17.21 -6.56
CA GLU A 314 -6.24 -17.63 -7.70
C GLU A 314 -7.06 -16.47 -8.26
N LEU A 315 -7.70 -15.68 -7.39
CA LEU A 315 -8.44 -14.48 -7.82
C LEU A 315 -7.53 -13.45 -8.47
N ILE A 316 -6.36 -13.18 -7.88
CA ILE A 316 -5.40 -12.23 -8.45
C ILE A 316 -4.93 -12.71 -9.82
N LYS A 317 -4.54 -13.99 -9.94
CA LYS A 317 -4.12 -14.58 -11.22
C LYS A 317 -5.20 -14.39 -12.29
N LYS A 318 -6.45 -14.75 -11.98
CA LYS A 318 -7.60 -14.56 -12.86
C LYS A 318 -7.74 -13.11 -13.35
N TYR A 319 -7.63 -12.13 -12.45
CA TYR A 319 -7.79 -10.71 -12.82
C TYR A 319 -6.60 -10.17 -13.62
N VAL A 320 -5.38 -10.61 -13.32
CA VAL A 320 -4.19 -10.26 -14.10
C VAL A 320 -4.28 -10.85 -15.51
N GLU A 321 -4.71 -12.11 -15.67
CA GLU A 321 -4.94 -12.74 -16.98
C GLU A 321 -6.00 -11.98 -17.79
N GLN A 322 -7.11 -11.57 -17.17
CA GLN A 322 -8.14 -10.74 -17.83
C GLN A 322 -7.59 -9.39 -18.31
N CYS A 323 -6.76 -8.74 -17.50
CA CYS A 323 -6.08 -7.50 -17.89
C CYS A 323 -5.11 -7.74 -19.05
N LEU A 324 -4.39 -8.87 -19.05
CA LEU A 324 -3.43 -9.21 -20.10
C LEU A 324 -4.12 -9.44 -21.45
N ILE A 325 -5.27 -10.11 -21.45
CA ILE A 325 -6.10 -10.31 -22.65
C ILE A 325 -6.57 -8.95 -23.18
N THR A 326 -7.08 -8.08 -22.30
CA THR A 326 -7.57 -6.74 -22.69
C THR A 326 -6.43 -5.90 -23.26
N ALA A 327 -5.27 -5.90 -22.60
CA ALA A 327 -4.09 -5.18 -23.07
C ALA A 327 -3.63 -5.67 -24.44
N THR A 328 -3.70 -6.97 -24.72
CA THR A 328 -3.33 -7.52 -26.04
C THR A 328 -4.31 -7.09 -27.15
N LEU A 329 -5.61 -7.05 -26.86
CA LEU A 329 -6.65 -6.69 -27.84
C LEU A 329 -6.59 -5.22 -28.26
N GLU A 330 -6.24 -4.30 -27.35
CA GLU A 330 -6.08 -2.88 -27.65
C GLU A 330 -4.81 -2.55 -28.49
N SER A 331 -4.09 -3.57 -29.00
CA SER A 331 -2.90 -3.39 -29.86
C SER A 331 -3.17 -3.61 -31.35
N HIS A 332 -4.39 -3.99 -31.71
CA HIS A 332 -4.85 -4.22 -33.07
C HIS A 332 -5.92 -3.20 -33.44
#